data_AF-A0A9E3X4D2-F1
#
_entry.id   AF-A0A9E3X4D2-F1
#
_cell.length_a   1.000
_cell.length_b   1.000
_cell.length_c   1.000
_cell.angle_alpha   90.00
_cell.angle_beta   90.00
_cell.angle_gamma   90.00
#
_symmetry.space_group_name_H-M   'P 1'
#
loop_
_entity.id
_entity.type
_entity.pdbx_description
1 polymer ?
#
loop_
_entity_poly.entity_id
_entity_poly.type
_entity_poly.pdbx_seq_one_letter_code
_entity_poly.pdbx_strand_id
1 'polypeptide(L)'
;MKEHNDKQVSSISKADTVEGIAAYWEEHSLADHWDETREVHFEVRAKPRQWPRVVLNALELELLMEAKQRNAEMDQDPSTVVTHEELLQKLAEKRNGI
;
A
#
# COMPACT_ATOMS: atom_id res chain seq x y z
N MET A 1 40.10 31.00 -14.87
CA MET A 1 39.62 30.21 -13.71
C MET A 1 38.47 29.37 -14.21
N LYS A 2 38.48 28.04 -14.00
CA LYS A 2 37.34 27.16 -14.34
C LYS A 2 36.54 26.99 -13.06
N GLU A 3 35.38 27.63 -13.01
CA GLU A 3 34.44 27.52 -11.90
C GLU A 3 33.83 26.11 -11.94
N HIS A 4 34.25 25.22 -11.04
CA HIS A 4 33.59 23.95 -10.79
C HIS A 4 32.35 24.23 -9.94
N ASN A 5 31.23 24.52 -10.59
CA ASN A 5 29.93 24.57 -9.93
C ASN A 5 29.34 23.15 -9.90
N ASP A 6 30.00 22.25 -9.16
CA ASP A 6 29.56 20.86 -8.95
C ASP A 6 28.40 20.84 -7.95
N LYS A 7 27.25 21.37 -8.36
CA LYS A 7 26.00 21.06 -7.67
C LYS A 7 25.73 19.57 -7.85
N GLN A 8 25.71 18.81 -6.75
CA GLN A 8 25.30 17.41 -6.77
C GLN A 8 23.84 17.32 -7.19
N VAL A 9 23.63 16.99 -8.46
CA VAL A 9 22.32 16.67 -9.02
C VAL A 9 22.10 15.17 -8.97
N SER A 10 20.86 14.78 -8.74
CA SER A 10 20.42 13.39 -8.86
C SER A 10 20.62 12.85 -10.28
N SER A 11 20.93 11.56 -10.41
CA SER A 11 21.27 10.97 -11.70
C SER A 11 20.05 10.78 -12.62
N ILE A 12 18.88 10.48 -12.05
CA ILE A 12 17.63 10.23 -12.79
C ILE A 12 16.82 11.53 -12.90
N SER A 13 16.35 12.09 -11.77
CA SER A 13 15.48 13.28 -11.78
C SER A 13 16.19 14.60 -12.09
N LYS A 14 17.53 14.62 -12.18
CA LYS A 14 18.38 15.81 -12.45
C LYS A 14 18.16 17.01 -11.51
N ALA A 15 17.35 16.84 -10.47
CA ALA A 15 17.11 17.85 -9.46
C ALA A 15 18.27 17.92 -8.47
N ASP A 16 18.58 19.15 -8.03
CA ASP A 16 19.56 19.48 -6.98
C ASP A 16 18.91 19.69 -5.60
N THR A 17 17.58 19.57 -5.50
CA THR A 17 16.80 19.70 -4.25
C THR A 17 15.95 18.46 -3.99
N VAL A 18 15.65 18.19 -2.72
CA VAL A 18 14.80 17.06 -2.31
C VAL A 18 13.39 17.25 -2.85
N GLU A 19 12.86 18.46 -2.83
CA GLU A 19 11.53 18.81 -3.35
C GLU A 19 11.45 18.56 -4.86
N GLY A 20 12.49 18.90 -5.61
CA GLY A 20 12.55 18.63 -7.05
C GLY A 20 12.64 17.13 -7.36
N ILE A 21 13.34 16.37 -6.53
CA ILE A 21 13.38 14.90 -6.64
C ILE A 21 12.00 14.30 -6.35
N ALA A 22 11.31 14.77 -5.31
CA ALA A 22 9.97 14.31 -4.95
C ALA A 22 8.95 14.61 -6.04
N ALA A 23 8.93 15.85 -6.55
CA ALA A 23 8.02 16.27 -7.63
C ALA A 23 8.20 15.41 -8.89
N TYR A 24 9.43 15.03 -9.24
CA TYR A 24 9.68 14.12 -10.36
C TYR A 24 9.03 12.75 -10.14
N TRP A 25 9.20 12.15 -8.94
CA TRP A 25 8.65 10.83 -8.63
C TRP A 25 7.15 10.82 -8.33
N GLU A 26 6.50 11.98 -8.16
CA GLU A 26 5.03 12.06 -8.16
C GLU A 26 4.44 11.84 -9.56
N GLU A 27 5.15 12.28 -10.60
CA GLU A 27 4.71 12.14 -11.99
C GLU A 27 5.26 10.88 -12.67
N HIS A 28 6.43 10.40 -12.23
CA HIS A 28 7.12 9.26 -12.84
C HIS A 28 7.02 8.00 -11.98
N SER A 29 6.72 6.87 -12.59
CA SER A 29 6.72 5.58 -11.91
C SER A 29 8.15 5.09 -11.67
N LEU A 30 8.42 4.59 -10.46
CA LEU A 30 9.68 3.92 -10.14
C LEU A 30 9.92 2.67 -11.02
N ALA A 31 8.84 2.00 -11.43
CA ALA A 31 8.94 0.79 -12.25
C ALA A 31 9.59 1.07 -13.62
N ASP A 32 9.33 2.25 -14.19
CA ASP A 32 9.82 2.63 -15.53
C ASP A 32 11.32 2.94 -15.53
N HIS A 33 11.90 3.21 -14.36
CA HIS A 33 13.30 3.55 -14.17
C HIS A 33 14.05 2.54 -13.32
N TRP A 34 13.45 1.37 -13.05
CA TRP A 34 14.01 0.37 -12.13
C TRP A 34 15.42 -0.06 -12.52
N ASP A 35 15.65 -0.30 -13.82
CA ASP A 35 16.95 -0.71 -14.38
C ASP A 35 18.03 0.39 -14.32
N GLU A 36 17.61 1.66 -14.17
CA GLU A 36 18.51 2.81 -14.03
C GLU A 36 18.85 3.11 -12.55
N THR A 37 18.09 2.52 -11.62
CA THR A 37 18.35 2.68 -10.19
C THR A 37 19.60 1.91 -9.76
N ARG A 38 20.33 2.47 -8.79
CA ARG A 38 21.47 1.77 -8.18
C ARG A 38 20.94 0.84 -7.10
N GLU A 39 21.45 -0.39 -7.09
CA GLU A 39 21.19 -1.32 -6.00
C GLU A 39 21.71 -0.75 -4.68
N VAL A 40 20.83 -0.69 -3.68
CA VAL A 40 21.14 -0.19 -2.35
C VAL A 40 20.75 -1.21 -1.31
N HIS A 41 21.61 -1.41 -0.32
CA HIS A 41 21.34 -2.30 0.80
C HIS A 41 20.91 -1.47 2.01
N PHE A 42 19.72 -1.73 2.55
CA PHE A 42 19.21 -1.04 3.73
C PHE A 42 18.62 -2.03 4.72
N GLU A 43 18.99 -1.87 6.00
CA GLU A 43 18.46 -2.67 7.11
C GLU A 43 17.23 -1.97 7.69
N VAL A 44 16.02 -2.50 7.46
CA VAL A 44 14.80 -1.96 8.05
C VAL A 44 14.53 -2.64 9.38
N ARG A 45 14.72 -1.92 10.49
CA ARG A 45 14.22 -2.35 11.81
C ARG A 45 12.78 -1.91 12.00
N ALA A 46 11.85 -2.63 11.39
CA ALA A 46 10.43 -2.43 11.68
C ALA A 46 10.08 -3.03 13.04
N LYS A 47 9.50 -2.24 13.95
CA LYS A 47 8.88 -2.81 15.16
C LYS A 47 7.68 -3.66 14.71
N PRO A 48 7.54 -4.92 15.18
CA PRO A 48 6.38 -5.72 14.84
C PRO A 48 5.12 -4.96 15.31
N ARG A 49 4.20 -4.73 14.37
CA ARG A 49 2.87 -4.22 14.71
C ARG A 49 2.25 -5.20 15.70
N GLN A 50 1.90 -4.72 16.88
CA GLN A 50 1.01 -5.45 17.78
C GLN A 50 -0.37 -5.40 17.13
N TRP A 51 -0.65 -6.35 16.25
CA TRP A 51 -2.03 -6.57 15.81
C TRP A 51 -2.80 -7.08 17.03
N PRO A 52 -3.84 -6.37 17.50
CA PRO A 52 -4.70 -6.94 18.53
C PRO A 52 -5.21 -8.28 17.99
N ARG A 53 -5.05 -9.33 18.80
CA ARG A 53 -5.62 -10.65 18.49
C ARG A 53 -7.12 -10.46 18.47
N VAL A 54 -7.70 -10.26 17.29
CA VAL A 54 -9.15 -10.20 17.12
C VAL A 54 -9.66 -11.61 17.35
N VAL A 55 -10.20 -11.87 18.54
CA VAL A 55 -10.93 -13.10 18.82
C VAL A 55 -12.29 -12.93 18.16
N LEU A 56 -12.37 -13.34 16.89
CA LEU A 56 -13.61 -13.37 16.16
C LEU A 56 -14.50 -14.46 16.78
N ASN A 57 -15.75 -14.13 17.08
CA ASN A 57 -16.74 -15.14 17.42
C ASN A 57 -17.07 -16.00 16.19
N ALA A 58 -17.76 -17.13 16.39
CA ALA A 58 -18.03 -18.09 15.31
C ALA A 58 -18.74 -17.44 14.10
N LEU A 59 -19.59 -16.44 14.35
CA LEU A 59 -20.40 -15.75 13.34
C LEU A 59 -19.54 -14.77 12.51
N GLU A 60 -18.56 -14.13 13.14
CA GLU A 60 -17.61 -13.24 12.49
C GLU A 60 -16.59 -14.01 11.63
N LEU A 61 -16.17 -15.20 12.09
CA LEU A 61 -15.29 -16.09 11.32
C LEU A 61 -15.97 -16.59 10.05
N GLU A 62 -17.23 -17.01 10.15
CA GLU A 62 -18.00 -17.49 9.01
C GLU A 62 -18.17 -16.40 7.94
N LEU A 63 -18.52 -15.18 8.37
CA LEU A 63 -18.67 -14.05 7.44
C LEU A 63 -17.35 -13.64 6.78
N LEU A 64 -16.23 -13.70 7.51
CA LEU A 64 -14.91 -13.41 6.95
C LEU A 64 -14.49 -14.46 5.91
N MET A 65 -14.78 -15.74 6.16
CA MET A 65 -14.51 -16.81 5.19
C MET A 65 -15.38 -16.64 3.93
N GLU A 66 -16.65 -16.31 4.09
CA GLU A 66 -17.56 -16.05 2.97
C GLU A 66 -17.11 -14.82 2.15
N ALA A 67 -16.68 -13.75 2.82
CA ALA A 67 -16.15 -12.55 2.16
C ALA A 67 -14.84 -12.83 1.42
N LYS A 68 -13.94 -13.62 2.01
CA LYS A 68 -12.69 -14.05 1.35
C LYS A 68 -12.96 -14.94 0.15
N GLN A 69 -13.91 -15.87 0.26
CA GLN A 69 -14.34 -16.73 -0.84
C GLN A 69 -14.91 -15.89 -1.98
N ARG A 70 -15.83 -14.97 -1.69
CA ARG A 70 -16.40 -14.04 -2.69
C ARG A 70 -15.34 -13.14 -3.31
N ASN A 71 -14.44 -12.56 -2.52
CA ASN A 71 -13.36 -11.71 -3.05
C ASN A 71 -12.34 -12.50 -3.89
N ALA A 72 -12.09 -13.77 -3.57
CA ALA A 72 -11.24 -14.65 -4.38
C ALA A 72 -11.92 -15.10 -5.68
N GLU A 73 -13.24 -15.23 -5.70
CA GLU A 73 -14.04 -15.49 -6.90
C GLU A 73 -14.19 -14.24 -7.78
N MET A 74 -13.99 -13.03 -7.21
CA MET A 74 -14.23 -11.73 -7.84
C MET A 74 -12.96 -11.01 -8.31
N ASP A 75 -11.85 -11.72 -8.54
CA ASP A 75 -10.56 -11.21 -9.07
C ASP A 75 -10.64 -10.67 -10.52
N GLN A 76 -11.82 -10.19 -10.95
CA GLN A 76 -12.11 -9.60 -12.26
C GLN A 76 -12.48 -8.11 -12.21
N ASP A 77 -12.86 -7.52 -11.07
CA ASP A 77 -13.18 -6.07 -10.99
C ASP A 77 -13.01 -5.47 -9.57
N PRO A 78 -12.06 -4.54 -9.36
CA PRO A 78 -11.77 -3.94 -8.04
C PRO A 78 -12.87 -3.00 -7.52
N SER A 79 -13.85 -2.63 -8.34
CA SER A 79 -14.98 -1.77 -7.92
C SER A 79 -16.03 -2.49 -7.06
N THR A 80 -15.94 -3.83 -6.97
CA THR A 80 -16.94 -4.68 -6.31
C THR A 80 -16.42 -5.37 -5.03
N VAL A 81 -15.24 -4.97 -4.54
CA VAL A 81 -14.64 -5.47 -3.30
C VAL A 81 -15.52 -5.08 -2.12
N VAL A 82 -16.02 -6.07 -1.38
CA VAL A 82 -16.82 -5.82 -0.17
C VAL A 82 -15.95 -5.10 0.86
N THR A 83 -16.34 -3.88 1.19
CA THR A 83 -15.60 -3.01 2.10
C THR A 83 -15.82 -3.41 3.56
N HIS A 84 -14.93 -2.94 4.45
CA HIS A 84 -15.05 -3.17 5.88
C HIS A 84 -16.39 -2.65 6.45
N GLU A 85 -16.92 -1.56 5.91
CA GLU A 85 -18.18 -0.95 6.35
C GLU A 85 -19.39 -1.82 6.00
N GLU A 86 -19.42 -2.39 4.79
CA GLU A 86 -20.51 -3.28 4.37
C GLU A 86 -20.55 -4.58 5.19
N LEU A 87 -19.39 -5.07 5.64
CA LEU A 87 -19.31 -6.22 6.55
C LEU A 87 -19.90 -5.89 7.93
N LEU A 88 -19.61 -4.70 8.47
CA LEU A 88 -20.17 -4.24 9.74
C LEU A 88 -21.69 -4.06 9.66
N GLN A 89 -22.20 -3.54 8.54
CA GLN A 89 -23.64 -3.40 8.31
C GLN A 89 -24.34 -4.76 8.25
N LYS A 90 -23.78 -5.73 7.51
CA LYS A 90 -24.32 -7.10 7.46
C LYS A 90 -24.29 -7.81 8.82
N LEU A 91 -23.26 -7.57 9.64
CA LEU A 91 -23.19 -8.09 11.01
C LEU A 91 -24.30 -7.51 11.89
N ALA A 92 -24.56 -6.21 11.78
CA ALA A 92 -25.62 -5.54 12.52
C ALA A 92 -27.01 -6.06 12.13
N GLU A 93 -27.26 -6.27 10.83
CA GLU A 93 -28.51 -6.84 10.32
C GLU A 93 -28.73 -8.28 10.81
N LYS A 94 -27.70 -9.15 10.72
CA LYS A 94 -27.78 -10.53 11.25
C LYS A 94 -28.02 -10.58 12.75
N ARG A 95 -27.44 -9.66 13.51
CA ARG A 95 -27.58 -9.60 14.98
C ARG A 95 -28.97 -9.11 15.42
N ASN A 96 -29.64 -8.28 14.63
CA ASN A 96 -30.96 -7.72 14.95
C ASN A 96 -32.13 -8.53 14.38
N GLY A 97 -31.84 -9.59 13.60
CA GLY A 97 -32.84 -10.45 12.96
C GLY A 97 -33.20 -11.72 13.75
N ILE A 98 -32.99 -11.76 15.07
CA ILE A 98 -33.40 -12.85 15.97
C ILE A 98 -34.46 -12.34 16.93
#